data_AF-A0A937ME71-F1
#
_entry.id   AF-A0A937ME71-F1
#
_cell.length_a   1.000
_cell.length_b   1.000
_cell.length_c   1.000
_cell.angle_alpha   90.00
_cell.angle_beta   90.00
_cell.angle_gamma   90.00
#
_symmetry.space_group_name_H-M   'P 1'
#
loop_
_entity.id
_entity.type
_entity.pdbx_description
1 polymer ?
#
loop_
_entity_poly.entity_id
_entity_poly.type
_entity_poly.pdbx_seq_one_letter_code
_entity_poly.pdbx_strand_id
1 'polypeptide(L)'
;MRQLFPAPLAFACLMLAAAALYAPTPANAWPWSTDMMNQPNFKPQEGPMRPFPRRSVPVTGIPTEITDRDAAEEMSNPYPANPASIKTGRTLFKIYCSACHGIT
;
A
#
# COMPACT_ATOMS: atom_id res chain seq x y z
N MET A 1 19.58 -18.12 -47.74
CA MET A 1 20.68 -17.25 -47.25
C MET A 1 20.56 -17.09 -45.75
N ARG A 2 21.27 -17.93 -44.97
CA ARG A 2 21.28 -17.88 -43.51
C ARG A 2 22.40 -16.90 -43.13
N GLN A 3 22.04 -15.66 -42.84
CA GLN A 3 23.00 -14.67 -42.37
C GLN A 3 23.46 -15.09 -40.96
N LEU A 4 24.52 -15.91 -40.88
CA LEU A 4 25.23 -16.09 -39.63
C LEU A 4 25.83 -14.74 -39.27
N PHE A 5 25.42 -14.17 -38.13
CA PHE A 5 26.00 -12.94 -37.61
C PHE A 5 27.54 -13.02 -37.61
N PRO A 6 28.26 -11.93 -37.91
CA PRO A 6 29.71 -11.95 -37.88
C PRO A 6 30.18 -12.31 -36.46
N ALA A 7 31.14 -13.24 -36.37
CA ALA A 7 31.73 -13.74 -35.13
C ALA A 7 31.99 -12.65 -34.03
N PRO A 8 32.50 -11.44 -34.35
CA PRO A 8 32.69 -10.40 -33.33
C PRO A 8 31.38 -9.87 -32.71
N LEU A 9 30.30 -9.82 -33.49
CA LEU A 9 28.98 -9.40 -32.99
C LEU A 9 28.38 -10.46 -32.07
N ALA A 10 28.53 -11.73 -32.42
CA ALA A 10 28.12 -12.85 -31.58
C ALA A 10 28.88 -12.88 -30.24
N PHE A 11 30.20 -12.63 -30.27
CA PHE A 11 31.03 -12.54 -29.07
C PHE A 11 30.64 -11.35 -28.18
N ALA A 12 30.39 -10.18 -28.78
CA ALA A 12 29.91 -9.00 -28.05
C ALA A 12 28.55 -9.26 -27.37
N CYS A 13 27.60 -9.90 -28.06
CA CYS A 13 26.32 -10.29 -27.48
C CYS A 13 26.47 -11.29 -26.31
N LEU A 14 27.38 -12.26 -26.42
CA LEU A 14 27.68 -13.20 -25.33
C LEU A 14 28.29 -12.49 -24.11
N MET A 15 29.21 -11.55 -24.32
CA MET A 15 29.81 -10.77 -23.24
C MET A 15 28.78 -9.88 -22.53
N LEU A 16 27.89 -9.24 -23.29
CA LEU A 16 26.80 -8.44 -22.72
C LEU A 16 25.81 -9.31 -21.93
N ALA A 17 25.46 -10.48 -22.44
CA ALA A 17 24.59 -11.42 -21.73
C ALA A 17 25.24 -11.92 -20.42
N ALA A 18 26.53 -12.26 -20.46
CA ALA A 18 27.27 -12.65 -19.27
C ALA A 18 27.34 -11.51 -18.24
N ALA A 19 27.67 -10.28 -18.66
CA ALA A 19 27.69 -9.13 -17.77
C ALA A 19 26.32 -8.87 -17.12
N ALA A 20 25.23 -8.96 -17.88
CA ALA A 20 23.87 -8.81 -17.37
C ALA A 20 23.49 -9.91 -16.36
N LEU A 21 23.93 -11.16 -16.57
CA LEU A 21 23.73 -12.25 -15.64
C LEU A 21 24.55 -12.08 -14.36
N TYR A 22 25.77 -11.54 -14.40
CA TYR A 22 26.60 -11.36 -13.21
C TYR A 22 26.28 -10.10 -12.40
N ALA A 23 25.60 -9.12 -13.00
CA ALA A 23 25.30 -7.81 -12.39
C ALA A 23 24.54 -7.86 -11.04
N PRO A 24 23.58 -8.79 -10.77
CA PRO A 24 22.86 -8.84 -9.50
C PRO A 24 23.68 -9.35 -8.30
N THR A 25 24.76 -10.09 -8.56
CA THR A 25 25.59 -10.75 -7.54
C THR A 25 26.17 -9.80 -6.48
N PRO A 26 26.85 -8.67 -6.81
CA PRO A 26 27.42 -7.78 -5.79
C PRO A 26 26.37 -7.16 -4.86
N ALA A 27 25.10 -7.10 -5.29
CA ALA A 27 24.00 -6.56 -4.50
C ALA A 27 23.17 -7.64 -3.80
N ASN A 28 23.53 -8.93 -3.91
CA ASN A 28 22.68 -10.05 -3.48
C ASN A 28 21.23 -9.91 -4.00
N ALA A 29 21.06 -9.48 -5.25
CA ALA A 29 19.75 -9.17 -5.83
C ALA A 29 19.14 -10.33 -6.64
N TRP A 30 19.62 -11.56 -6.39
CA TRP A 30 19.05 -12.74 -7.04
C TRP A 30 17.69 -13.11 -6.44
N PRO A 31 16.76 -13.73 -7.19
CA PRO A 31 15.45 -14.14 -6.66
C PRO A 31 15.52 -15.09 -5.45
N TRP A 32 16.64 -15.79 -5.28
CA TRP A 32 16.92 -16.68 -4.13
C TRP A 32 17.76 -16.03 -3.03
N SER A 33 18.20 -14.79 -3.21
CA SER A 33 18.83 -14.00 -2.16
C SER A 33 17.74 -13.43 -1.26
N THR A 34 17.39 -14.18 -0.22
CA THR A 34 16.33 -13.80 0.73
C THR A 34 16.87 -13.05 1.95
N ASP A 35 18.12 -12.58 1.88
CA ASP A 35 18.71 -11.80 2.96
C ASP A 35 17.87 -10.53 3.19
N MET A 36 17.50 -10.31 4.46
CA MET A 36 16.62 -9.23 4.90
C MET A 36 15.21 -9.16 4.25
N MET A 37 14.78 -10.18 3.49
CA MET A 37 13.43 -10.20 2.90
C MET A 37 12.33 -10.35 3.97
N ASN A 38 12.56 -11.26 4.91
CA ASN A 38 11.77 -11.41 6.13
C ASN A 38 12.66 -11.05 7.32
N GLN A 39 12.37 -9.90 7.94
CA GLN A 39 13.13 -9.42 9.08
C GLN A 39 12.55 -9.98 10.39
N PRO A 40 13.32 -10.01 11.49
CA PRO A 40 12.81 -10.39 12.81
C PRO A 40 11.81 -9.39 13.44
N ASN A 41 11.47 -8.29 12.75
CA ASN A 41 10.53 -7.28 13.25
C ASN A 41 9.08 -7.66 12.95
N PHE A 42 8.13 -7.02 13.66
CA PHE A 42 6.71 -7.20 13.42
C PHE A 42 6.16 -6.17 12.43
N LYS A 43 5.75 -6.59 11.24
CA LYS A 43 5.02 -5.74 10.30
C LYS A 43 3.57 -5.50 10.78
N PRO A 44 2.92 -4.38 10.40
CA PRO A 44 1.58 -4.05 10.90
C PRO A 44 0.49 -5.09 10.61
N GLN A 45 0.61 -5.81 9.50
CA GLN A 45 -0.37 -6.79 9.02
C GLN A 45 0.22 -8.20 8.83
N GLU A 46 1.38 -8.49 9.41
CA GLU A 46 1.91 -9.86 9.37
C GLU A 46 1.40 -10.70 10.53
N GLY A 47 1.15 -11.98 10.25
CA GLY A 47 0.68 -12.91 11.26
C GLY A 47 -0.66 -12.51 11.90
N PRO A 48 -0.95 -13.00 13.11
CA PRO A 48 -2.19 -12.69 13.80
C PRO A 48 -2.15 -11.25 14.35
N MET A 49 -3.16 -10.44 13.98
CA MET A 49 -3.34 -9.10 14.54
C MET A 49 -3.51 -9.20 16.06
N ARG A 50 -2.68 -8.45 16.80
CA ARG A 50 -2.81 -8.35 18.26
C ARG A 50 -3.81 -7.25 18.59
N PRO A 51 -4.99 -7.57 19.16
CA PRO A 51 -5.97 -6.55 19.49
C PRO A 51 -5.47 -5.70 20.65
N PHE A 52 -5.89 -4.43 20.67
CA PHE A 52 -5.68 -3.56 21.82
C PHE A 52 -6.53 -4.04 23.01
N PRO A 53 -6.10 -3.76 24.26
CA PRO A 53 -6.91 -4.06 25.44
C PRO A 53 -8.31 -3.43 25.35
N ARG A 54 -9.31 -4.16 25.82
CA ARG A 54 -10.71 -3.71 25.72
C ARG A 54 -10.91 -2.39 26.49
N ARG A 55 -11.49 -1.39 25.84
CA ARG A 55 -11.70 -0.02 26.37
C ARG A 55 -10.40 0.74 26.71
N SER A 56 -9.28 0.40 26.08
CA SER A 56 -8.07 1.23 26.16
C SER A 56 -8.28 2.57 25.48
N VAL A 57 -7.83 3.65 26.11
CA VAL A 57 -7.76 4.99 25.50
C VAL A 57 -6.30 5.25 25.08
N PRO A 58 -6.03 5.73 23.85
CA PRO A 58 -4.69 6.14 23.43
C PRO A 58 -4.12 7.25 24.33
N VAL A 59 -2.79 7.38 24.38
CA VAL A 59 -2.13 8.48 25.12
C VAL A 59 -2.53 9.86 24.58
N THR A 60 -2.92 9.94 23.31
CA THR A 60 -3.45 11.16 22.68
C THR A 60 -4.88 11.50 23.08
N GLY A 61 -5.52 10.70 23.95
CA GLY A 61 -6.90 10.90 24.39
C GLY A 61 -7.93 10.20 23.52
N ILE A 62 -9.20 10.53 23.75
CA ILE A 62 -10.36 9.98 23.04
C ILE A 62 -10.49 10.70 21.69
N PRO A 63 -10.57 10.00 20.55
CA PRO A 63 -10.59 10.62 19.22
C PRO A 63 -11.96 11.21 18.81
N THR A 64 -12.93 11.23 19.73
CA THR A 64 -14.26 11.81 19.51
C THR A 64 -14.48 12.94 20.52
N GLU A 65 -14.97 14.07 20.02
CA GLU A 65 -15.38 15.22 20.84
C GLU A 65 -16.83 15.06 21.36
N ILE A 66 -17.55 14.05 20.87
CA ILE A 66 -18.96 13.81 21.20
C ILE A 66 -19.06 12.76 22.31
N THR A 67 -19.78 13.09 23.38
CA THR A 67 -19.97 12.22 24.56
C THR A 67 -20.87 11.02 24.25
N ASP A 68 -22.00 11.24 23.59
CA ASP A 68 -23.01 10.21 23.31
C ASP A 68 -23.82 10.52 22.04
N ARG A 69 -24.77 9.63 21.71
CA ARG A 69 -25.62 9.75 20.52
C ARG A 69 -26.54 10.97 20.58
N ASP A 70 -27.11 11.26 21.75
CA ASP A 70 -28.13 12.30 21.91
C ASP A 70 -27.47 13.68 21.77
N ALA A 71 -26.25 13.83 22.31
CA ALA A 71 -25.42 15.02 22.12
C ALA A 71 -25.07 15.30 20.65
N ALA A 72 -25.14 14.31 19.76
CA ALA A 72 -24.85 14.48 18.34
C ALA A 72 -26.03 15.04 17.54
N GLU A 73 -27.27 14.98 18.05
CA GLU A 73 -28.48 15.31 17.28
C GLU A 73 -28.54 16.80 16.90
N GLU A 74 -28.02 17.67 17.76
CA GLU A 74 -28.01 19.12 17.55
C GLU A 74 -26.77 19.62 16.79
N MET A 75 -25.86 18.72 16.41
CA MET A 75 -24.60 19.11 15.77
C MET A 75 -24.79 19.55 14.32
N SER A 76 -24.11 20.62 13.95
CA SER A 76 -23.94 21.01 12.55
C SER A 76 -22.62 20.46 12.01
N ASN A 77 -22.59 20.14 10.72
CA ASN A 77 -21.35 19.73 10.06
C ASN A 77 -20.38 20.93 10.03
N PRO A 78 -19.21 20.84 10.69
CA PRO A 78 -18.26 21.95 10.73
C PRO A 78 -17.58 22.19 9.38
N TYR A 79 -17.66 21.23 8.45
CA TYR A 79 -17.07 21.34 7.13
C TYR A 79 -18.08 21.87 6.10
N PRO A 80 -17.76 22.94 5.38
CA PRO A 80 -18.67 23.52 4.39
C PRO A 80 -18.84 22.59 3.18
N ALA A 81 -20.07 22.51 2.68
CA ALA A 81 -20.44 21.75 1.48
C ALA A 81 -20.00 22.45 0.17
N ASN A 82 -18.70 22.66 0.01
CA ASN A 82 -18.12 23.23 -1.21
C ASN A 82 -17.88 22.14 -2.29
N PRO A 83 -17.62 22.52 -3.56
CA PRO A 83 -17.45 21.55 -4.65
C PRO A 83 -16.37 20.47 -4.39
N ALA A 84 -15.28 20.83 -3.68
CA ALA A 84 -14.22 19.89 -3.35
C ALA A 84 -14.69 18.84 -2.32
N SER A 85 -15.36 19.28 -1.25
CA SER A 85 -15.91 18.39 -0.21
C SER A 85 -16.95 17.43 -0.80
N ILE A 86 -17.84 17.92 -1.66
CA ILE A 86 -18.88 17.12 -2.32
C ILE A 86 -18.26 16.10 -3.28
N LYS A 87 -17.21 16.49 -4.01
CA LYS A 87 -16.47 15.56 -4.88
C LYS A 87 -15.85 14.42 -4.06
N THR A 88 -15.17 14.74 -2.95
CA THR A 88 -14.57 13.75 -2.06
C THR A 88 -15.64 12.85 -1.43
N GLY A 89 -16.71 13.43 -0.89
CA GLY A 89 -17.82 12.69 -0.28
C GLY A 89 -18.48 11.73 -1.27
N ARG A 90 -18.67 12.13 -2.54
CA ARG A 90 -19.16 11.26 -3.61
C ARG A 90 -18.25 10.07 -3.85
N THR A 91 -16.93 10.27 -3.85
CA THR A 91 -15.95 9.18 -4.00
C THR A 91 -16.04 8.20 -2.82
N LEU A 92 -16.06 8.72 -1.60
CA LEU A 92 -16.15 7.89 -0.39
C LEU A 92 -17.45 7.10 -0.32
N PHE A 93 -18.59 7.72 -0.66
CA PHE A 93 -19.89 7.05 -0.72
C PHE A 93 -19.88 5.84 -1.67
N LYS A 94 -19.29 6.00 -2.85
CA LYS A 94 -19.17 4.91 -3.84
C LYS A 94 -18.26 3.77 -3.38
N ILE A 95 -17.25 4.06 -2.57
CA ILE A 95 -16.31 3.05 -2.08
C ILE A 95 -16.91 2.27 -0.90
N TYR A 96 -17.50 2.98 0.07
CA TYR A 96 -17.84 2.40 1.37
C TYR A 96 -19.34 2.18 1.61
N CYS A 97 -20.22 2.94 0.96
CA CYS A 97 -21.67 2.93 1.26
C CYS A 97 -22.50 2.20 0.21
N SER A 98 -22.20 2.40 -1.08
CA SER A 98 -23.08 1.95 -2.17
C SER A 98 -23.20 0.43 -2.31
N ALA A 99 -22.29 -0.33 -1.70
CA ALA A 99 -22.36 -1.78 -1.66
C ALA A 99 -23.65 -2.30 -0.98
N CYS A 100 -24.16 -1.56 0.02
CA CYS A 100 -25.38 -1.91 0.74
C CYS A 100 -26.53 -0.93 0.49
N HIS A 101 -26.22 0.36 0.27
CA HIS A 101 -27.22 1.42 0.12
C HIS A 101 -27.57 1.78 -1.33
N GLY A 102 -26.89 1.18 -2.32
CA GLY A 102 -27.07 1.54 -3.73
C GLY A 102 -26.40 2.86 -4.11
N ILE A 103 -26.44 3.19 -5.41
CA ILE A 103 -25.80 4.39 -5.97
C ILE A 103 -26.79 5.53 -6.27
N THR A 104 -28.08 5.29 -6.03
CA THR A 104 -29.20 6.09 -6.48
C THR A 104 -30.04 6.59 -5.31
#